data_AF-A0A1I8HJ40-F1
#
_entry.id   AF-A0A1I8HJ40-F1
#
_cell.length_a   1.000
_cell.length_b   1.000
_cell.length_c   1.000
_cell.angle_alpha   90.00
_cell.angle_beta   90.00
_cell.angle_gamma   90.00
#
_symmetry.space_group_name_H-M   'P 1'
#
loop_
_entity.id
_entity.type
_entity.pdbx_description
1 polymer ?
#
loop_
_entity_poly.entity_id
_entity_poly.type
_entity_poly.pdbx_seq_one_letter_code
_entity_poly.pdbx_strand_id
1 'polypeptide(L)'
;ILDDSAPFHVLKDTGEIRAIAPIDRESHPEPFVFVVQAYDGSTPRKSGSATVTVNVVDANDNPPACAWRRWQFDISEAAPLNTTVGWVAASDSDSGANAMVSFALVGNHSDGPFGIGASDGRLWLRRSLDRESQDRYELRVRLTDYGPQSLTSECSVLISVLDVNDNDPVPAAATFEFDVRVNEVVGALLGGIFAWDPDAGRNGSVTYSVLPGTAGDSTGSSYIRLNDSETSSGFVYLKRSLTGWQPGQTISAAVVATDGG
;
A
#
# COMPACT_ATOMS: atom_id res chain seq x y z
N ILE A 1 -14.46 -48.36 35.39
CA ILE A 1 -13.17 -47.64 35.59
C ILE A 1 -12.83 -47.10 34.21
N LEU A 2 -12.67 -45.78 34.08
CA LEU A 2 -12.24 -45.18 32.83
C LEU A 2 -10.76 -45.49 32.61
N ASP A 3 -10.33 -45.50 31.36
CA ASP A 3 -8.93 -45.30 31.02
C ASP A 3 -8.54 -43.89 31.53
N ASP A 4 -7.56 -43.80 32.43
CA ASP A 4 -7.15 -42.57 33.15
C ASP A 4 -6.57 -41.47 32.23
N SER A 5 -6.56 -41.69 30.92
CA SER A 5 -6.03 -40.77 29.91
C SER A 5 -7.05 -39.77 29.33
N ALA A 6 -8.35 -39.99 29.54
CA ALA A 6 -9.39 -39.11 28.97
C ALA A 6 -9.79 -38.00 29.97
N PRO A 7 -10.06 -36.75 29.52
CA PRO A 7 -10.44 -35.61 30.38
C PRO A 7 -11.88 -35.69 30.91
N PHE A 8 -12.35 -36.91 31.22
CA PHE A 8 -13.70 -37.21 31.68
C PHE A 8 -13.68 -38.03 32.96
N HIS A 9 -14.72 -37.90 33.76
CA HIS A 9 -14.94 -38.68 34.97
C HIS A 9 -16.38 -39.21 34.99
N VAL A 10 -16.55 -40.51 35.27
CA VAL A 10 -17.87 -41.13 35.44
C VAL A 10 -18.21 -41.21 36.93
N LEU A 11 -19.31 -40.57 37.34
CA LEU A 11 -19.84 -40.66 38.70
C LEU A 11 -20.36 -42.08 38.96
N LYS A 12 -19.81 -42.73 39.99
CA LYS A 12 -20.05 -44.17 40.26
C LYS A 12 -21.50 -44.52 40.56
N ASP A 13 -22.23 -43.62 41.21
CA ASP A 13 -23.60 -43.88 41.68
C ASP A 13 -24.67 -43.54 40.64
N THR A 14 -24.37 -42.62 39.72
CA THR A 14 -25.34 -42.13 38.72
C THR A 14 -25.00 -42.55 37.29
N GLY A 15 -23.75 -42.93 37.01
CA GLY A 15 -23.25 -43.15 35.65
C GLY A 15 -23.07 -41.87 34.84
N GLU A 16 -23.25 -40.68 35.43
CA GLU A 16 -23.08 -39.40 34.75
C GLU A 16 -21.61 -39.19 34.37
N ILE A 17 -21.37 -38.78 33.13
CA ILE A 17 -20.03 -38.47 32.61
C ILE A 17 -19.85 -36.96 32.62
N ARG A 18 -18.79 -36.48 33.29
CA ARG A 18 -18.45 -35.05 33.35
C ARG A 18 -17.05 -34.80 32.81
N ALA A 19 -16.87 -33.71 32.09
CA ALA A 19 -15.54 -33.18 31.81
C ALA A 19 -14.89 -32.72 33.13
N ILE A 20 -13.61 -33.00 33.31
CA ILE A 20 -12.84 -32.60 34.52
C ILE A 20 -11.83 -31.48 34.24
N ALA A 21 -11.65 -31.11 32.98
CA ALA A 21 -10.86 -29.99 32.51
C ALA A 21 -11.55 -29.33 31.31
N PRO A 22 -11.24 -28.06 31.00
CA PRO A 22 -11.64 -27.45 29.73
C PRO A 22 -11.16 -28.31 28.56
N ILE A 23 -12.01 -28.45 27.55
CA ILE A 23 -11.72 -29.18 26.32
C ILE A 23 -11.63 -28.13 25.22
N ASP A 24 -10.47 -28.08 24.59
CA ASP A 24 -10.17 -27.21 23.46
C ASP A 24 -10.12 -28.08 22.20
N ARG A 25 -11.02 -27.81 21.25
CA ARG A 25 -11.18 -28.62 20.03
C ARG A 25 -9.98 -28.43 19.10
N GLU A 26 -9.39 -27.24 19.11
CA GLU A 26 -8.23 -26.84 18.32
C GLU A 26 -7.00 -27.63 18.72
N SER A 27 -6.83 -27.89 20.03
CA SER A 27 -5.76 -28.74 20.55
C SER A 27 -6.00 -30.24 20.32
N HIS A 28 -7.26 -30.70 20.31
CA HIS A 28 -7.63 -32.11 20.16
C HIS A 28 -8.84 -32.27 19.21
N PRO A 29 -8.60 -32.36 17.89
CA PRO A 29 -9.68 -32.39 16.90
C PRO A 29 -10.40 -33.74 16.79
N GLU A 30 -9.80 -34.81 17.32
CA GLU A 30 -10.33 -36.17 17.24
C GLU A 30 -11.34 -36.46 18.36
N PRO A 31 -12.37 -37.29 18.11
CA PRO A 31 -13.28 -37.72 19.17
C PRO A 31 -12.57 -38.47 20.29
N PHE A 32 -12.99 -38.23 21.53
CA PHE A 32 -12.53 -39.03 22.66
C PHE A 32 -13.27 -40.37 22.67
N VAL A 33 -12.53 -41.48 22.71
CA VAL A 33 -13.09 -42.84 22.76
C VAL A 33 -12.56 -43.55 23.99
N PHE A 34 -13.45 -43.99 24.87
CA PHE A 34 -13.09 -44.71 26.07
C PHE A 34 -14.14 -45.75 26.45
N VAL A 35 -13.74 -46.76 27.23
CA VAL A 35 -14.64 -47.83 27.68
C VAL A 35 -15.09 -47.56 29.10
N VAL A 36 -16.40 -47.62 29.34
CA VAL A 36 -16.98 -47.65 30.69
C VAL A 36 -17.32 -49.08 31.06
N GLN A 37 -17.08 -49.46 32.32
CA GLN A 37 -17.40 -50.78 32.85
C GLN A 37 -18.24 -50.64 34.12
N ALA A 38 -19.40 -51.29 34.11
CA ALA A 38 -20.32 -51.41 35.23
C ALA A 38 -20.24 -52.81 35.83
N TYR A 39 -20.57 -52.92 37.11
CA TYR A 39 -20.51 -54.19 37.81
C TYR A 39 -21.65 -54.29 38.82
N ASP A 40 -22.13 -55.51 39.05
CA ASP A 40 -23.11 -55.76 40.10
C ASP A 40 -22.46 -55.94 41.48
N GLY A 41 -23.29 -56.00 42.53
CA GLY A 41 -22.86 -56.27 43.90
C GLY A 41 -22.74 -57.76 44.24
N SER A 42 -22.78 -58.66 43.23
CA SER A 42 -22.80 -60.11 43.47
C SER A 42 -21.41 -60.67 43.83
N THR A 43 -21.36 -61.88 44.37
CA THR A 43 -20.11 -62.62 44.62
C THR A 43 -20.22 -64.03 44.02
N PRO A 44 -19.48 -64.35 42.93
CA PRO A 44 -18.50 -63.50 42.23
C PRO A 44 -19.17 -62.41 41.38
N ARG A 45 -18.55 -61.23 41.37
CA ARG A 45 -19.01 -60.01 40.70
C ARG A 45 -19.12 -60.22 39.18
N LYS A 46 -20.25 -59.82 38.59
CA LYS A 46 -20.41 -59.76 37.13
C LYS A 46 -20.20 -58.33 36.62
N SER A 47 -19.79 -58.21 35.37
CA SER A 47 -19.49 -56.92 34.76
C SER A 47 -19.98 -56.83 33.34
N GLY A 48 -20.32 -55.62 32.89
CA GLY A 48 -20.56 -55.30 31.49
C GLY A 48 -19.78 -54.04 31.10
N SER A 49 -19.35 -53.97 29.85
CA SER A 49 -18.60 -52.83 29.31
C SER A 49 -19.30 -52.23 28.10
N ALA A 50 -19.13 -50.92 27.91
CA ALA A 50 -19.62 -50.19 26.75
C ALA A 50 -18.56 -49.18 26.29
N THR A 51 -18.43 -48.98 24.97
CA THR A 51 -17.59 -47.92 24.40
C THR A 51 -18.39 -46.63 24.33
N VAL A 52 -17.80 -45.55 24.84
CA VAL A 52 -18.32 -44.19 24.77
C VAL A 52 -17.47 -43.42 23.78
N THR A 53 -18.13 -42.72 22.86
CA THR A 53 -17.51 -41.78 21.93
C THR A 53 -18.05 -40.39 22.21
N VAL A 54 -17.16 -39.45 22.53
CA VAL A 54 -17.48 -38.04 22.76
C VAL A 54 -16.92 -37.23 21.60
N ASN A 55 -17.81 -36.71 20.76
CA ASN A 55 -17.44 -35.76 19.71
C ASN A 55 -17.41 -34.35 20.30
N VAL A 56 -16.27 -33.67 20.20
CA VAL A 56 -16.17 -32.26 20.54
C VAL A 56 -16.62 -31.45 19.35
N VAL A 57 -17.60 -30.58 19.56
CA VAL A 57 -18.04 -29.61 18.54
C VAL A 57 -17.28 -28.31 18.72
N ASP A 58 -16.98 -27.68 17.60
CA ASP A 58 -16.30 -26.40 17.50
C ASP A 58 -17.08 -25.28 18.21
N ALA A 59 -16.34 -24.42 18.91
CA ALA A 59 -16.84 -23.15 19.41
C ALA A 59 -16.13 -22.02 18.65
N ASN A 60 -16.82 -20.91 18.38
CA ASN A 60 -16.21 -19.76 17.73
C ASN A 60 -15.41 -18.94 18.76
N ASP A 61 -14.21 -19.42 19.13
CA ASP A 61 -13.39 -18.84 20.18
C ASP A 61 -12.01 -18.38 19.71
N ASN A 62 -11.68 -18.55 18.44
CA ASN A 62 -10.50 -17.95 17.82
C ASN A 62 -10.91 -16.83 16.86
N PRO A 63 -10.42 -15.60 17.04
CA PRO A 63 -10.64 -14.55 16.05
C PRO A 63 -9.77 -14.79 14.81
N PRO A 64 -10.24 -14.38 13.62
CA PRO A 64 -9.47 -14.52 12.40
C PRO A 64 -8.20 -13.67 12.49
N ALA A 65 -7.09 -14.12 11.90
CA ALA A 65 -5.80 -13.46 12.01
C ALA A 65 -5.18 -13.21 10.62
N CYS A 66 -4.70 -11.98 10.37
CA CYS A 66 -3.89 -11.70 9.19
C CYS A 66 -2.53 -12.41 9.30
N ALA A 67 -2.01 -12.91 8.19
CA ALA A 67 -0.67 -13.52 8.13
C ALA A 67 0.44 -12.53 8.56
N TRP A 68 0.22 -11.23 8.34
CA TRP A 68 1.06 -10.15 8.84
C TRP A 68 0.22 -9.02 9.44
N ARG A 69 0.75 -8.38 10.50
CA ARG A 69 0.13 -7.19 11.12
C ARG A 69 0.15 -5.97 10.19
N ARG A 70 1.17 -5.88 9.33
CA ARG A 70 1.35 -4.79 8.37
C ARG A 70 1.75 -5.36 7.01
N TRP A 71 1.05 -4.94 5.98
CA TRP A 71 1.35 -5.23 4.57
C TRP A 71 1.91 -3.99 3.89
N GLN A 72 2.74 -4.20 2.87
CA GLN A 72 3.29 -3.13 2.04
C GLN A 72 3.17 -3.54 0.58
N PHE A 73 2.65 -2.64 -0.24
CA PHE A 73 2.52 -2.81 -1.67
C PHE A 73 2.87 -1.50 -2.37
N ASP A 74 3.21 -1.61 -3.65
CA ASP A 74 3.42 -0.47 -4.52
C ASP A 74 2.52 -0.59 -5.75
N ILE A 75 2.04 0.54 -6.26
CA ILE A 75 1.24 0.60 -7.48
C ILE A 75 1.58 1.87 -8.27
N SER A 76 1.74 1.76 -9.58
CA SER A 76 1.92 2.95 -10.44
C SER A 76 0.64 3.78 -10.50
N GLU A 77 0.76 5.11 -10.53
CA GLU A 77 -0.40 5.97 -10.71
C GLU A 77 -1.10 5.81 -12.07
N ALA A 78 -0.33 5.44 -13.10
CA ALA A 78 -0.85 5.08 -14.42
C ALA A 78 -1.50 3.68 -14.46
N ALA A 79 -1.61 2.98 -13.33
CA ALA A 79 -2.24 1.66 -13.31
C ALA A 79 -3.72 1.77 -13.72
N PRO A 80 -4.18 0.93 -14.67
CA PRO A 80 -5.58 0.97 -15.09
C PRO A 80 -6.51 0.53 -13.95
N LEU A 81 -7.78 0.94 -14.04
CA LEU A 81 -8.79 0.46 -13.11
C LEU A 81 -8.87 -1.07 -13.12
N ASN A 82 -9.21 -1.63 -11.96
CA ASN A 82 -9.27 -3.06 -11.68
C ASN A 82 -7.90 -3.77 -11.66
N THR A 83 -6.78 -3.03 -11.72
CA THR A 83 -5.44 -3.58 -11.47
C THR A 83 -5.37 -4.15 -10.06
N THR A 84 -4.85 -5.37 -9.94
CA THR A 84 -4.59 -5.99 -8.65
C THR A 84 -3.35 -5.41 -8.01
N VAL A 85 -3.48 -4.91 -6.79
CA VAL A 85 -2.37 -4.41 -5.96
C VAL A 85 -1.67 -5.57 -5.24
N GLY A 86 -2.46 -6.51 -4.73
CA GLY A 86 -1.97 -7.66 -3.97
C GLY A 86 -3.10 -8.42 -3.30
N TRP A 87 -2.76 -9.29 -2.36
CA TRP A 87 -3.70 -10.07 -1.55
C TRP A 87 -3.34 -9.97 -0.07
N VAL A 88 -4.36 -9.75 0.75
CA VAL A 88 -4.24 -9.85 2.20
C VAL A 88 -4.61 -11.27 2.60
N ALA A 89 -3.62 -12.05 3.03
CA ALA A 89 -3.82 -13.39 3.54
C ALA A 89 -4.24 -13.36 5.02
N ALA A 90 -5.23 -14.19 5.35
CA ALA A 90 -5.71 -14.40 6.71
C ALA A 90 -6.14 -15.85 6.92
N SER A 91 -6.17 -16.28 8.18
CA SER A 91 -6.61 -17.60 8.60
C SER A 91 -7.31 -17.52 9.94
N ASP A 92 -8.19 -18.47 10.20
CA ASP A 92 -8.84 -18.68 11.48
C ASP A 92 -8.60 -20.15 11.89
N SER A 93 -8.37 -20.38 13.18
CA SER A 93 -7.99 -21.69 13.72
C SER A 93 -9.19 -22.61 14.00
N ASP A 94 -10.40 -22.03 14.03
CA ASP A 94 -11.65 -22.75 14.24
C ASP A 94 -11.98 -23.66 13.04
N SER A 95 -13.19 -24.22 12.98
CA SER A 95 -13.61 -25.09 11.88
C SER A 95 -14.95 -24.71 11.23
N GLY A 96 -15.12 -25.08 9.97
CA GLY A 96 -16.36 -24.81 9.22
C GLY A 96 -16.62 -23.31 9.03
N ALA A 97 -17.80 -22.84 9.44
CA ALA A 97 -18.18 -21.43 9.31
C ALA A 97 -17.38 -20.52 10.26
N ASN A 98 -17.02 -21.02 11.45
CA ASN A 98 -16.19 -20.30 12.41
C ASN A 98 -14.79 -20.03 11.83
N ALA A 99 -14.29 -20.93 10.96
CA ALA A 99 -13.01 -20.74 10.27
C ALA A 99 -13.06 -19.85 9.02
N MET A 100 -14.26 -19.52 8.52
CA MET A 100 -14.41 -18.82 7.25
C MET A 100 -14.11 -17.34 7.47
N VAL A 101 -13.23 -16.74 6.68
CA VAL A 101 -12.84 -15.33 6.87
C VAL A 101 -13.44 -14.44 5.80
N SER A 102 -14.00 -13.31 6.21
CA SER A 102 -14.37 -12.21 5.32
C SER A 102 -13.50 -10.97 5.51
N PHE A 103 -13.30 -10.22 4.43
CA PHE A 103 -12.45 -9.03 4.41
C PHE A 103 -13.27 -7.77 4.11
N ALA A 104 -12.97 -6.68 4.81
CA ALA A 104 -13.55 -5.36 4.51
C ALA A 104 -12.56 -4.23 4.78
N LEU A 105 -12.57 -3.20 3.93
CA LEU A 105 -11.92 -1.93 4.24
C LEU A 105 -12.80 -1.14 5.22
N VAL A 106 -12.22 -0.65 6.30
CA VAL A 106 -12.93 0.10 7.35
C VAL A 106 -12.39 1.53 7.49
N GLY A 107 -13.12 2.38 8.21
CA GLY A 107 -12.79 3.80 8.36
C GLY A 107 -13.12 4.62 7.12
N ASN A 108 -12.36 5.69 6.88
CA ASN A 108 -12.51 6.59 5.74
C ASN A 108 -11.96 6.03 4.41
N HIS A 109 -11.49 4.78 4.40
CA HIS A 109 -10.94 4.13 3.21
C HIS A 109 -12.00 3.44 2.35
N SER A 110 -13.22 3.29 2.86
CA SER A 110 -14.33 2.65 2.15
C SER A 110 -14.74 3.41 0.87
N ASP A 111 -14.56 4.74 0.85
CA ASP A 111 -14.80 5.63 -0.31
C ASP A 111 -13.53 5.95 -1.11
N GLY A 112 -12.38 5.39 -0.71
CA GLY A 112 -11.07 5.62 -1.33
C GLY A 112 -10.88 4.91 -2.68
N PRO A 113 -9.69 5.02 -3.27
CA PRO A 113 -9.40 4.48 -4.60
C PRO A 113 -9.16 2.96 -4.61
N PHE A 114 -9.16 2.29 -3.46
CA PHE A 114 -8.91 0.85 -3.36
C PHE A 114 -10.15 0.07 -2.92
N GLY A 115 -10.28 -1.16 -3.42
CA GLY A 115 -11.24 -2.15 -2.94
C GLY A 115 -10.59 -3.44 -2.49
N ILE A 116 -11.28 -4.18 -1.63
CA ILE A 116 -10.86 -5.50 -1.16
C ILE A 116 -11.95 -6.54 -1.37
N GLY A 117 -11.55 -7.75 -1.76
CA GLY A 117 -12.45 -8.84 -2.07
C GLY A 117 -12.88 -9.54 -0.79
N ALA A 118 -14.18 -9.59 -0.56
CA ALA A 118 -14.72 -10.07 0.70
C ALA A 118 -14.37 -11.54 1.00
N SER A 119 -14.12 -12.37 -0.02
CA SER A 119 -13.86 -13.81 0.12
C SER A 119 -12.39 -14.21 -0.12
N ASP A 120 -11.61 -13.37 -0.81
CA ASP A 120 -10.26 -13.73 -1.28
C ASP A 120 -9.18 -12.74 -0.80
N GLY A 121 -9.56 -11.65 -0.14
CA GLY A 121 -8.61 -10.63 0.32
C GLY A 121 -7.89 -9.89 -0.81
N ARG A 122 -8.34 -10.02 -2.07
CA ARG A 122 -7.73 -9.35 -3.21
C ARG A 122 -7.90 -7.84 -3.08
N LEU A 123 -6.81 -7.10 -3.10
CA LEU A 123 -6.80 -5.64 -3.11
C LEU A 123 -6.68 -5.15 -4.56
N TRP A 124 -7.58 -4.28 -5.02
CA TRP A 124 -7.56 -3.75 -6.38
C TRP A 124 -7.83 -2.23 -6.44
N LEU A 125 -7.40 -1.63 -7.54
CA LEU A 125 -7.65 -0.22 -7.84
C LEU A 125 -9.05 -0.02 -8.43
N ARG A 126 -9.86 0.87 -7.86
CA ARG A 126 -11.24 1.17 -8.31
C ARG A 126 -11.42 2.60 -8.82
N ARG A 127 -10.49 3.51 -8.54
CA ARG A 127 -10.43 4.88 -9.06
C ARG A 127 -9.00 5.18 -9.46
N SER A 128 -8.80 6.10 -10.40
CA SER A 128 -7.47 6.55 -10.80
C SER A 128 -6.71 7.12 -9.60
N LEU A 129 -5.39 7.00 -9.67
CA LEU A 129 -4.48 7.61 -8.72
C LEU A 129 -3.85 8.84 -9.38
N ASP A 130 -3.29 9.68 -8.53
CA ASP A 130 -2.50 10.86 -8.85
C ASP A 130 -1.53 10.98 -7.67
N ARG A 131 -0.26 10.73 -7.93
CA ARG A 131 0.80 10.68 -6.92
C ARG A 131 1.12 12.09 -6.43
N GLU A 132 1.03 13.09 -7.30
CA GLU A 132 1.22 14.51 -6.96
C GLU A 132 0.17 14.98 -5.94
N SER A 133 -1.05 14.44 -6.03
CA SER A 133 -2.11 14.65 -5.04
C SER A 133 -1.92 13.84 -3.76
N GLN A 134 -1.62 12.54 -3.87
CA GLN A 134 -1.40 11.66 -2.71
C GLN A 134 -0.53 10.45 -3.06
N ASP A 135 0.70 10.43 -2.54
CA ASP A 135 1.72 9.40 -2.80
C ASP A 135 1.58 8.14 -1.93
N ARG A 136 0.77 8.17 -0.87
CA ARG A 136 0.71 7.09 0.13
C ARG A 136 -0.66 6.89 0.73
N TYR A 137 -1.04 5.62 0.89
CA TYR A 137 -2.30 5.21 1.52
C TYR A 137 -2.03 4.21 2.64
N GLU A 138 -2.58 4.48 3.83
CA GLU A 138 -2.57 3.53 4.95
C GLU A 138 -3.99 3.03 5.18
N LEU A 139 -4.31 1.85 4.66
CA LEU A 139 -5.63 1.24 4.76
C LEU A 139 -5.73 0.36 6.01
N ARG A 140 -6.94 0.26 6.56
CA ARG A 140 -7.28 -0.73 7.59
C ARG A 140 -8.19 -1.79 7.02
N VAL A 141 -7.77 -3.04 7.16
CA VAL A 141 -8.53 -4.22 6.74
C VAL A 141 -9.06 -4.89 7.99
N ARG A 142 -10.38 -5.01 8.08
CA ARG A 142 -11.06 -5.80 9.09
C ARG A 142 -11.33 -7.20 8.56
N LEU A 143 -11.00 -8.18 9.38
CA LEU A 143 -11.36 -9.58 9.21
C LEU A 143 -12.58 -9.89 10.07
N THR A 144 -13.48 -10.74 9.58
CA THR A 144 -14.66 -11.18 10.34
C THR A 144 -14.95 -12.63 10.01
N ASP A 145 -15.08 -13.47 11.03
CA ASP A 145 -15.49 -14.86 10.87
C ASP A 145 -17.00 -15.00 10.55
N TYR A 146 -17.48 -16.22 10.34
CA TYR A 146 -18.92 -16.49 10.15
C TYR A 146 -19.52 -17.28 11.33
N GLY A 147 -18.88 -17.25 12.49
CA GLY A 147 -19.36 -17.94 13.67
C GLY A 147 -20.52 -17.22 14.36
N PRO A 148 -21.24 -17.91 15.27
CA PRO A 148 -22.24 -17.28 16.13
C PRO A 148 -21.58 -16.23 17.02
N GLN A 149 -22.04 -14.98 16.96
CA GLN A 149 -21.35 -13.81 17.55
C GLN A 149 -19.96 -13.61 16.97
N SER A 150 -19.92 -13.25 15.69
CA SER A 150 -18.68 -13.20 14.91
C SER A 150 -17.57 -12.41 15.58
N LEU A 151 -16.37 -12.98 15.59
CA LEU A 151 -15.16 -12.35 16.08
C LEU A 151 -14.49 -11.59 14.93
N THR A 152 -13.73 -10.56 15.30
CA THR A 152 -13.09 -9.67 14.34
C THR A 152 -11.67 -9.35 14.75
N SER A 153 -10.81 -9.12 13.77
CA SER A 153 -9.51 -8.52 13.97
C SER A 153 -9.20 -7.51 12.86
N GLU A 154 -8.12 -6.77 13.00
CA GLU A 154 -7.68 -5.78 12.00
C GLU A 154 -6.19 -5.89 11.72
N CYS A 155 -5.81 -5.60 10.47
CA CYS A 155 -4.43 -5.34 10.07
C CYS A 155 -4.33 -4.13 9.14
N SER A 156 -3.13 -3.55 9.03
CA SER A 156 -2.89 -2.36 8.20
C SER A 156 -2.24 -2.73 6.86
N VAL A 157 -2.62 -2.05 5.80
CA VAL A 157 -2.00 -2.17 4.47
C VAL A 157 -1.47 -0.81 4.07
N LEU A 158 -0.18 -0.74 3.80
CA LEU A 158 0.46 0.44 3.26
C LEU A 158 0.64 0.30 1.75
N ILE A 159 0.20 1.31 1.02
CA ILE A 159 0.37 1.38 -0.43
C ILE A 159 1.17 2.63 -0.75
N SER A 160 2.30 2.47 -1.45
CA SER A 160 3.04 3.58 -2.06
C SER A 160 2.61 3.70 -3.52
N VAL A 161 2.33 4.93 -3.95
CA VAL A 161 2.06 5.23 -5.36
C VAL A 161 3.39 5.52 -6.04
N LEU A 162 3.67 4.79 -7.12
CA LEU A 162 4.87 4.97 -7.92
C LEU A 162 4.62 6.02 -9.00
N ASP A 163 5.60 6.92 -9.09
CA ASP A 163 5.66 8.05 -10.01
C ASP A 163 5.69 7.65 -11.48
N VAL A 164 5.01 8.44 -12.30
CA VAL A 164 5.04 8.43 -13.75
C VAL A 164 5.35 9.85 -14.22
N ASN A 165 6.16 9.98 -15.27
CA ASN A 165 6.44 11.28 -15.89
C ASN A 165 5.22 11.75 -16.68
N ASP A 166 4.24 12.34 -16.00
CA ASP A 166 2.97 12.77 -16.60
C ASP A 166 2.68 14.28 -16.42
N ASN A 167 3.60 15.01 -15.81
CA ASN A 167 3.59 16.46 -15.78
C ASN A 167 4.77 17.03 -16.58
N ASP A 168 4.48 18.05 -17.39
CA ASP A 168 5.53 18.80 -18.08
C ASP A 168 6.12 19.87 -17.14
N PRO A 169 7.41 20.24 -17.27
CA PRO A 169 7.98 21.35 -16.54
C PRO A 169 7.22 22.67 -16.81
N VAL A 170 6.75 23.32 -15.75
CA VAL A 170 5.97 24.56 -15.82
C VAL A 170 6.84 25.79 -15.51
N PRO A 171 7.11 26.69 -16.47
CA PRO A 171 7.83 27.93 -16.22
C PRO A 171 7.11 28.86 -15.24
N ALA A 172 7.85 29.55 -14.38
CA ALA A 172 7.33 30.52 -13.42
C ALA A 172 6.71 31.77 -14.08
N ALA A 173 7.07 32.05 -15.34
CA ALA A 173 6.52 33.12 -16.14
C ALA A 173 6.48 32.73 -17.63
N ALA A 174 5.51 33.27 -18.37
CA ALA A 174 5.43 33.09 -19.82
C ALA A 174 6.58 33.80 -20.57
N THR A 175 7.08 34.89 -20.00
CA THR A 175 8.21 35.67 -20.51
C THR A 175 9.10 36.10 -19.36
N PHE A 176 10.41 35.97 -19.55
CA PHE A 176 11.42 36.48 -18.62
C PHE A 176 12.13 37.67 -19.27
N GLU A 177 12.15 38.80 -18.57
CA GLU A 177 12.78 40.04 -19.05
C GLU A 177 13.94 40.41 -18.13
N PHE A 178 15.07 40.77 -18.74
CA PHE A 178 16.28 41.17 -18.03
C PHE A 178 16.83 42.45 -18.63
N ASP A 179 17.11 43.43 -17.78
CA ASP A 179 17.80 44.66 -18.18
C ASP A 179 19.31 44.44 -18.17
N VAL A 180 19.97 44.79 -19.28
CA VAL A 180 21.42 44.67 -19.44
C VAL A 180 22.00 45.97 -19.95
N ARG A 181 23.15 46.36 -19.41
CA ARG A 181 23.87 47.56 -19.87
C ARG A 181 24.61 47.27 -21.17
N VAL A 182 24.64 48.22 -22.10
CA VAL A 182 25.36 48.08 -23.38
C VAL A 182 26.86 47.79 -23.20
N ASN A 183 27.45 48.28 -22.10
CA ASN A 183 28.84 48.06 -21.74
C ASN A 183 29.07 46.88 -20.77
N GLU A 184 28.07 46.02 -20.58
CA GLU A 184 28.18 44.85 -19.71
C GLU A 184 29.20 43.84 -20.26
N VAL A 185 29.90 43.15 -19.36
CA VAL A 185 30.95 42.19 -19.73
C VAL A 185 30.36 40.88 -20.22
N VAL A 186 31.01 40.26 -21.23
CA VAL A 186 30.68 38.89 -21.64
C VAL A 186 30.91 37.95 -20.46
N GLY A 187 29.93 37.11 -20.18
CA GLY A 187 29.89 36.23 -19.01
C GLY A 187 29.13 36.81 -17.81
N ALA A 188 28.62 38.04 -17.88
CA ALA A 188 27.77 38.59 -16.83
C ALA A 188 26.45 37.80 -16.66
N LEU A 189 26.03 37.62 -15.42
CA LEU A 189 24.72 37.04 -15.07
C LEU A 189 23.63 38.07 -15.36
N LEU A 190 22.67 37.70 -16.22
CA LEU A 190 21.51 38.51 -16.55
C LEU A 190 20.37 38.28 -15.55
N GLY A 191 20.19 37.01 -15.15
CA GLY A 191 19.18 36.61 -14.18
C GLY A 191 18.92 35.10 -14.22
N GLY A 192 17.86 34.67 -13.54
CA GLY A 192 17.43 33.27 -13.50
C GLY A 192 16.08 33.09 -14.17
N ILE A 193 15.96 32.04 -14.97
CA ILE A 193 14.68 31.46 -15.36
C ILE A 193 14.42 30.26 -14.46
N PHE A 194 13.15 30.00 -14.16
CA PHE A 194 12.76 28.90 -13.30
C PHE A 194 11.51 28.23 -13.85
N ALA A 195 11.50 26.91 -13.82
CA ALA A 195 10.38 26.04 -14.10
C ALA A 195 10.33 24.97 -13.02
N TRP A 196 9.12 24.56 -12.68
CA TRP A 196 8.84 23.54 -11.67
C TRP A 196 8.09 22.38 -12.30
N ASP A 197 8.47 21.18 -11.90
CA ASP A 197 7.87 19.94 -12.31
C ASP A 197 7.46 19.18 -11.03
N PRO A 198 6.18 18.80 -10.88
CA PRO A 198 5.68 18.16 -9.67
C PRO A 198 6.12 16.70 -9.53
N ASP A 199 6.63 16.06 -10.60
CA ASP A 199 6.95 14.64 -10.62
C ASP A 199 8.14 14.32 -9.72
N ALA A 200 8.29 13.04 -9.35
CA ALA A 200 9.29 12.63 -8.38
C ALA A 200 10.67 12.36 -9.02
N GLY A 201 11.72 12.70 -8.27
CA GLY A 201 13.09 12.30 -8.61
C GLY A 201 13.55 12.84 -9.97
N ARG A 202 13.83 11.93 -10.91
CA ARG A 202 14.35 12.30 -12.24
C ARG A 202 13.26 12.89 -13.14
N ASN A 203 12.01 12.48 -12.96
CA ASN A 203 10.86 12.98 -13.72
C ASN A 203 10.55 14.44 -13.31
N GLY A 204 10.81 14.85 -12.07
CA GLY A 204 10.74 16.26 -11.67
C GLY A 204 12.00 17.10 -11.89
N SER A 205 13.08 16.51 -12.44
CA SER A 205 14.39 17.16 -12.48
C SER A 205 14.57 18.00 -13.76
N VAL A 206 14.23 19.29 -13.66
CA VAL A 206 14.27 20.23 -14.79
C VAL A 206 15.70 20.61 -15.22
N THR A 207 15.92 20.58 -16.53
CA THR A 207 17.08 21.14 -17.23
C THR A 207 16.65 22.15 -18.28
N TYR A 208 17.52 23.11 -18.60
CA TYR A 208 17.20 24.21 -19.51
C TYR A 208 18.12 24.22 -20.73
N SER A 209 17.57 24.53 -21.90
CA SER A 209 18.33 24.71 -23.15
C SER A 209 17.82 25.88 -23.98
N VAL A 210 18.74 26.66 -24.56
CA VAL A 210 18.39 27.76 -25.48
C VAL A 210 18.13 27.17 -26.86
N LEU A 211 16.95 27.44 -27.43
CA LEU A 211 16.63 26.95 -28.76
C LEU A 211 17.47 27.66 -29.84
N PRO A 212 17.93 26.93 -30.88
CA PRO A 212 18.58 27.53 -32.03
C PRO A 212 17.64 28.55 -32.68
N GLY A 213 18.20 29.69 -33.09
CA GLY A 213 17.46 30.65 -33.90
C GLY A 213 17.16 30.10 -35.30
N THR A 214 16.03 30.49 -35.90
CA THR A 214 15.82 30.29 -37.33
C THR A 214 16.84 31.11 -38.13
N ALA A 215 17.44 30.50 -39.15
CA ALA A 215 18.46 31.16 -39.97
C ALA A 215 17.91 32.45 -40.62
N GLY A 216 18.58 33.57 -40.38
CA GLY A 216 18.22 34.89 -40.91
C GLY A 216 17.71 35.89 -39.87
N ASP A 217 17.49 35.44 -38.63
CA ASP A 217 17.06 36.29 -37.54
C ASP A 217 18.25 36.63 -36.61
N SER A 218 18.32 37.87 -36.10
CA SER A 218 19.36 38.31 -35.16
C SER A 218 19.12 37.73 -33.78
N THR A 219 19.13 36.40 -33.68
CA THR A 219 18.48 35.68 -32.59
C THR A 219 19.20 35.91 -31.26
N GLY A 220 18.42 36.13 -30.21
CA GLY A 220 18.94 36.27 -28.85
C GLY A 220 19.76 35.05 -28.40
N SER A 221 19.56 33.88 -29.02
CA SER A 221 20.36 32.66 -28.78
C SER A 221 21.85 32.79 -29.12
N SER A 222 22.23 33.79 -29.93
CA SER A 222 23.64 34.14 -30.18
C SER A 222 24.24 35.06 -29.11
N TYR A 223 23.40 35.74 -28.33
CA TYR A 223 23.78 36.71 -27.32
C TYR A 223 23.64 36.19 -25.89
N ILE A 224 22.86 35.13 -25.66
CA ILE A 224 22.73 34.50 -24.35
C ILE A 224 23.23 33.06 -24.36
N ARG A 225 23.56 32.56 -23.18
CA ARG A 225 23.76 31.15 -22.88
C ARG A 225 23.16 30.84 -21.52
N LEU A 226 22.87 29.57 -21.28
CA LEU A 226 22.59 29.08 -19.93
C LEU A 226 23.90 28.61 -19.28
N ASN A 227 23.89 28.34 -17.98
CA ASN A 227 25.09 27.90 -17.28
C ASN A 227 25.71 26.66 -17.96
N ASP A 228 26.99 26.76 -18.34
CA ASP A 228 27.68 25.70 -19.12
C ASP A 228 28.04 24.47 -18.26
N SER A 229 28.09 24.61 -16.93
CA SER A 229 28.47 23.52 -16.02
C SER A 229 27.29 22.85 -15.31
N GLU A 230 26.14 23.52 -15.21
CA GLU A 230 24.94 23.03 -14.53
C GLU A 230 23.69 23.51 -15.27
N THR A 231 23.19 22.71 -16.21
CA THR A 231 21.99 23.03 -17.00
C THR A 231 20.71 23.05 -16.18
N SER A 232 20.75 22.67 -14.90
CA SER A 232 19.63 22.72 -13.95
C SER A 232 19.50 24.05 -13.20
N SER A 233 20.50 24.94 -13.26
CA SER A 233 20.46 26.19 -12.47
C SER A 233 19.50 27.25 -13.01
N GLY A 234 19.17 27.19 -14.30
CA GLY A 234 18.33 28.18 -14.97
C GLY A 234 18.97 29.57 -15.09
N PHE A 235 20.26 29.75 -14.78
CA PHE A 235 20.90 31.05 -14.90
C PHE A 235 21.27 31.41 -16.34
N VAL A 236 20.90 32.62 -16.75
CA VAL A 236 21.14 33.19 -18.07
C VAL A 236 22.33 34.13 -18.03
N TYR A 237 23.28 33.94 -18.94
CA TYR A 237 24.50 34.73 -19.03
C TYR A 237 24.64 35.40 -20.39
N LEU A 238 25.26 36.58 -20.41
CA LEU A 238 25.64 37.26 -21.65
C LEU A 238 26.76 36.49 -22.36
N LYS A 239 26.51 36.02 -23.57
CA LYS A 239 27.45 35.25 -24.42
C LYS A 239 28.24 36.13 -25.39
N ARG A 240 27.72 37.29 -25.76
CA ARG A 240 28.32 38.17 -26.77
C ARG A 240 28.22 39.64 -26.37
N SER A 241 29.23 40.42 -26.71
CA SER A 241 29.25 41.87 -26.43
C SER A 241 28.10 42.59 -27.14
N LEU A 242 27.51 43.57 -26.44
CA LEU A 242 26.48 44.47 -26.94
C LEU A 242 27.07 45.77 -27.53
N THR A 243 28.36 45.79 -27.87
CA THR A 243 28.98 46.97 -28.49
C THR A 243 28.23 47.36 -29.76
N GLY A 244 27.85 48.64 -29.87
CA GLY A 244 27.08 49.17 -31.01
C GLY A 244 25.56 49.12 -30.83
N TRP A 245 25.06 48.53 -29.74
CA TRP A 245 23.65 48.60 -29.38
C TRP A 245 23.26 49.98 -28.84
N GLN A 246 22.04 50.41 -29.12
CA GLN A 246 21.43 51.65 -28.62
C GLN A 246 20.43 51.34 -27.47
N PRO A 247 20.24 52.26 -26.52
CA PRO A 247 19.21 52.11 -25.48
C PRO A 247 17.83 51.87 -26.08
N GLY A 248 17.08 50.90 -25.53
CA GLY A 248 15.73 50.53 -25.98
C GLY A 248 15.66 49.42 -27.04
N GLN A 249 16.81 48.93 -27.53
CA GLN A 249 16.84 47.73 -28.35
C GLN A 249 16.68 46.47 -27.50
N THR A 250 16.00 45.45 -28.05
CA THR A 250 15.75 44.17 -27.37
C THR A 250 16.25 43.00 -28.20
N ILE A 251 16.55 41.90 -27.51
CA ILE A 251 16.74 40.57 -28.10
C ILE A 251 15.75 39.61 -27.46
N SER A 252 15.33 38.62 -28.23
CA SER A 252 14.49 37.54 -27.73
C SER A 252 15.12 36.19 -28.08
N ALA A 253 15.03 35.25 -27.14
CA ALA A 253 15.45 33.87 -27.32
C ALA A 253 14.40 32.96 -26.70
N ALA A 254 14.08 31.87 -27.39
CA ALA A 254 13.26 30.82 -26.81
C ALA A 254 14.14 29.89 -25.98
N VAL A 255 13.67 29.53 -24.80
CA VAL A 255 14.30 28.56 -23.91
C VAL A 255 13.30 27.44 -23.66
N VAL A 256 13.79 26.21 -23.64
CA VAL A 256 13.00 25.02 -23.30
C VAL A 256 13.47 24.52 -21.95
N ALA A 257 12.51 24.21 -21.09
CA ALA A 257 12.68 23.40 -19.89
C ALA A 257 12.32 21.94 -20.24
N THR A 258 13.10 20.98 -19.79
CA THR A 258 12.89 19.55 -20.01
C THR A 258 13.28 18.82 -18.75
N ASP A 259 12.41 17.94 -18.28
CA ASP A 259 12.71 17.02 -17.20
C ASP A 259 13.66 15.90 -17.65
N GLY A 260 13.90 14.94 -16.75
CA GLY A 260 14.80 13.83 -17.00
C GLY A 260 14.14 12.53 -17.48
N GLY A 261 12.80 12.47 -17.57
CA GLY A 261 12.04 11.23 -17.83
C GLY A 261 11.90 10.85 -19.29
#